data_AF-A0A972HZW1-F1
#
_entry.id   AF-A0A972HZW1-F1
#
_cell.length_a   1.000
_cell.length_b   1.000
_cell.length_c   1.000
_cell.angle_alpha   90.00
_cell.angle_beta   90.00
_cell.angle_gamma   90.00
#
_symmetry.space_group_name_H-M   'P 1'
#
loop_
_entity.id
_entity.type
_entity.pdbx_description
1 polymer ?
#
loop_
_entity_poly.entity_id
_entity_poly.type
_entity_poly.pdbx_seq_one_letter_code
_entity_poly.pdbx_strand_id
1 'polypeptide(L)'
;MAIWLEDETGKYVDTIFVTEKSAKSSWGNVRRPEALPIWSHKRGVRYADGLYMPDRQNPLPDAVTGATEKSSFVKTWTVPSSIKDGNYLLKVEVNNSFDFNQIYRDQLPKNHPNYNSVSGQPSLLWEAMISVGEEFKTNLRIVGHGHPAGQNGTVFFDLNEIDSALTIINSITASSN
;
A
#
# COMPACT_ATOMS: atom_id res chain seq x y z
N MET A 1 2.86 0.74 4.77
CA MET A 1 2.13 -0.43 4.22
C MET A 1 0.64 -0.22 4.37
N ALA A 2 -0.16 -0.68 3.41
CA ALA A 2 -1.62 -0.78 3.51
C ALA A 2 -2.11 -2.15 3.03
N ILE A 3 -3.22 -2.60 3.60
CA ILE A 3 -3.95 -3.82 3.26
C ILE A 3 -5.41 -3.41 3.04
N TRP A 4 -5.98 -3.75 1.89
CA TRP A 4 -7.36 -3.41 1.55
C TRP A 4 -7.99 -4.49 0.68
N LEU A 5 -9.32 -4.44 0.59
CA LEU A 5 -10.09 -5.25 -0.34
C LEU A 5 -10.54 -4.42 -1.54
N GLU A 6 -10.51 -5.06 -2.69
CA GLU A 6 -11.26 -4.66 -3.88
C GLU A 6 -12.25 -5.77 -4.23
N ASP A 7 -13.35 -5.41 -4.88
CA ASP A 7 -14.23 -6.40 -5.51
C ASP A 7 -13.58 -7.00 -6.76
N GLU A 8 -14.23 -7.98 -7.39
CA GLU A 8 -13.72 -8.64 -8.61
C GLU A 8 -13.49 -7.66 -9.79
N THR A 9 -14.11 -6.47 -9.76
CA THR A 9 -13.94 -5.43 -10.78
C THR A 9 -12.76 -4.50 -10.48
N GLY A 10 -12.09 -4.67 -9.34
CA GLY A 10 -11.00 -3.81 -8.88
C GLY A 10 -11.47 -2.51 -8.24
N LYS A 11 -12.75 -2.43 -7.84
CA LYS A 11 -13.29 -1.29 -7.09
C LYS A 11 -12.98 -1.47 -5.61
N TYR A 12 -12.48 -0.40 -4.98
CA TYR A 12 -12.19 -0.38 -3.55
C TYR A 12 -13.44 -0.71 -2.71
N VAL A 13 -13.27 -1.61 -1.73
CA VAL A 13 -14.32 -2.05 -0.80
C VAL A 13 -14.06 -1.48 0.59
N ASP A 14 -12.93 -1.85 1.21
CA ASP A 14 -12.60 -1.43 2.57
C ASP A 14 -11.10 -1.52 2.86
N THR A 15 -10.60 -0.71 3.80
CA THR A 15 -9.22 -0.79 4.31
C THR A 15 -9.17 -1.64 5.56
N ILE A 16 -8.41 -2.73 5.48
CA ILE A 16 -8.17 -3.67 6.57
C ILE A 16 -7.11 -3.12 7.53
N PHE A 17 -6.03 -2.57 6.97
CA PHE A 17 -4.90 -2.08 7.74
C PHE A 17 -4.14 -1.02 6.96
N VAL A 18 -3.59 -0.05 7.67
CA VAL A 18 -2.64 0.91 7.15
C VAL A 18 -1.69 1.33 8.26
N THR A 19 -0.41 1.46 7.94
CA THR A 19 0.60 1.85 8.93
C THR A 19 0.29 3.23 9.51
N GLU A 20 0.47 3.39 10.82
CA GLU A 20 0.10 4.61 11.56
C GLU A 20 0.68 5.88 10.92
N LYS A 21 1.93 5.83 10.46
CA LYS A 21 2.58 6.94 9.76
C LYS A 21 1.77 7.45 8.56
N SER A 22 1.25 6.53 7.75
CA SER A 22 0.40 6.84 6.61
C SER A 22 -1.01 7.26 7.00
N ALA A 23 -1.57 6.64 8.04
CA ALA A 23 -2.90 6.94 8.52
C ALA A 23 -3.03 8.32 9.18
N LYS A 24 -1.98 8.78 9.86
CA LYS A 24 -1.98 10.01 10.67
C LYS A 24 -1.06 11.10 10.12
N SER A 25 -0.40 10.86 8.99
CA SER A 25 0.61 11.74 8.40
C SER A 25 1.66 12.21 9.42
N SER A 26 2.21 11.27 10.20
CA SER A 26 3.14 11.54 11.31
C SER A 26 4.61 11.60 10.86
N TRP A 27 4.88 12.30 9.75
CA TRP A 27 6.23 12.52 9.18
C TRP A 27 6.75 13.95 9.38
N GLY A 28 6.44 14.57 10.52
CA GLY A 28 6.62 16.01 10.66
C GLY A 28 5.65 16.80 9.76
N ASN A 29 5.97 18.05 9.43
CA ASN A 29 5.10 18.93 8.64
C ASN A 29 5.10 18.62 7.13
N VAL A 30 5.45 17.39 6.73
CA VAL A 30 5.58 17.01 5.32
C VAL A 30 4.62 15.87 4.96
N ARG A 31 4.00 16.00 3.79
CA ARG A 31 3.19 14.94 3.19
C ARG A 31 4.09 13.94 2.46
N ARG A 32 3.67 12.68 2.45
CA ARG A 32 4.39 11.58 1.78
C ARG A 32 3.47 10.79 0.84
N PRO A 33 2.93 11.39 -0.23
CA PRO A 33 2.09 10.67 -1.18
C PRO A 33 2.81 9.48 -1.84
N GLU A 34 4.14 9.54 -1.95
CA GLU A 34 5.00 8.47 -2.46
C GLU A 34 5.03 7.21 -1.60
N ALA A 35 4.55 7.27 -0.35
CA ALA A 35 4.65 6.14 0.57
C ALA A 35 3.66 5.02 0.21
N LEU A 36 2.42 5.36 -0.17
CA LEU A 36 1.35 4.41 -0.52
C LEU A 36 0.43 5.02 -1.60
N PRO A 37 0.96 5.34 -2.79
CA PRO A 37 0.20 6.03 -3.83
C PRO A 37 -0.95 5.19 -4.39
N ILE A 38 -0.82 3.87 -4.48
CA ILE A 38 -1.87 3.03 -5.07
C ILE A 38 -3.08 3.01 -4.13
N TRP A 39 -2.88 2.61 -2.88
CA TRP A 39 -3.94 2.50 -1.88
C TRP A 39 -4.63 3.85 -1.65
N SER A 40 -3.85 4.92 -1.50
CA SER A 40 -4.43 6.23 -1.17
C SER A 40 -5.34 6.74 -2.29
N HIS A 41 -4.92 6.62 -3.54
CA HIS A 41 -5.75 6.95 -4.71
C HIS A 41 -6.94 6.00 -4.87
N LYS A 42 -6.76 4.69 -4.62
CA LYS A 42 -7.85 3.70 -4.65
C LYS A 42 -8.96 4.00 -3.64
N ARG A 43 -8.60 4.50 -2.45
CA ARG A 43 -9.57 4.98 -1.45
C ARG A 43 -10.40 6.16 -1.96
N GLY A 44 -9.87 6.95 -2.89
CA GLY A 44 -10.62 8.02 -3.58
C GLY A 44 -10.92 9.28 -2.76
N VAL A 45 -10.50 9.34 -1.50
CA VAL A 45 -10.70 10.52 -0.64
C VAL A 45 -9.62 11.55 -0.91
N ARG A 46 -10.01 12.67 -1.52
CA ARG A 46 -9.12 13.80 -1.85
C ARG A 46 -9.19 14.87 -0.77
N TYR A 47 -8.03 15.34 -0.31
CA TYR A 47 -7.89 16.35 0.73
C TYR A 47 -7.72 17.77 0.18
N ALA A 48 -7.70 18.77 1.08
CA ALA A 48 -7.67 20.19 0.72
C ALA A 48 -6.43 20.59 -0.12
N ASP A 49 -5.31 19.90 0.05
CA ASP A 49 -4.08 20.10 -0.75
C ASP A 49 -4.09 19.32 -2.08
N GLY A 50 -5.19 18.64 -2.39
CA GLY A 50 -5.36 17.86 -3.61
C GLY A 50 -4.77 16.45 -3.56
N LEU A 51 -4.09 16.06 -2.47
CA LEU A 51 -3.52 14.72 -2.28
C LEU A 51 -4.58 13.73 -1.79
N TYR A 52 -4.26 12.43 -1.89
CA TYR A 52 -5.14 11.33 -1.46
C TYR A 52 -4.67 10.62 -0.17
N MET A 53 -3.39 10.77 0.17
CA MET A 53 -2.83 10.30 1.44
C MET A 53 -3.53 11.03 2.59
N PRO A 54 -3.91 10.38 3.71
CA PRO A 54 -4.44 11.06 4.88
C PRO A 54 -3.61 12.26 5.34
N ASP A 55 -4.28 13.25 5.93
CA ASP A 55 -3.64 14.41 6.55
C ASP A 55 -3.80 14.38 8.07
N ARG A 56 -3.09 15.27 8.77
CA ARG A 56 -3.10 15.33 10.23
C ARG A 56 -4.43 15.81 10.83
N GLN A 57 -5.20 16.58 10.06
CA GLN A 57 -6.49 17.11 10.51
C GLN A 57 -7.59 16.04 10.37
N ASN A 58 -7.38 15.08 9.47
CA ASN A 58 -8.30 14.02 9.10
C ASN A 58 -7.58 12.65 9.13
N PRO A 59 -7.08 12.21 10.30
CA PRO A 59 -6.42 10.91 10.43
C PRO A 59 -7.43 9.76 10.29
N LEU A 60 -6.94 8.58 9.88
CA LEU A 60 -7.78 7.38 9.89
C LEU A 60 -7.93 6.81 11.31
N PRO A 61 -9.07 6.13 11.61
CA PRO A 61 -9.33 5.57 12.94
C PRO A 61 -8.32 4.51 13.35
N ASP A 62 -7.99 4.43 14.65
CA ASP A 62 -6.98 3.49 15.15
C ASP A 62 -7.29 2.02 14.83
N ALA A 63 -8.57 1.67 14.66
CA ALA A 63 -9.04 0.32 14.30
C ALA A 63 -8.38 -0.26 13.04
N VAL A 64 -8.01 0.60 12.09
CA VAL A 64 -7.33 0.20 10.85
C VAL A 64 -5.85 0.56 10.85
N THR A 65 -5.28 0.98 11.99
CA THR A 65 -3.89 1.43 12.08
C THR A 65 -3.02 0.57 12.98
N GLY A 66 -1.71 0.57 12.73
CA GLY A 66 -0.74 -0.01 13.64
C GLY A 66 0.71 0.18 13.19
N ALA A 67 1.63 -0.28 14.01
CA ALA A 67 3.05 -0.27 13.71
C ALA A 67 3.40 -1.33 12.65
N THR A 68 4.46 -1.09 11.89
CA THR A 68 5.09 -2.15 11.09
C THR A 68 6.11 -2.85 11.99
N GLU A 69 5.86 -4.11 12.34
CA GLU A 69 6.86 -4.92 13.02
C GLU A 69 8.03 -5.19 12.06
N LYS A 70 9.26 -5.21 12.59
CA LYS A 70 10.48 -5.47 11.79
C LYS A 70 10.68 -6.96 11.47
N SER A 71 9.76 -7.81 11.90
CA SER A 71 9.76 -9.26 11.75
C SER A 71 8.45 -9.73 11.13
N SER A 72 8.33 -11.04 10.88
CA SER A 72 7.06 -11.67 10.55
C SER A 72 6.00 -11.28 11.59
N PHE A 73 4.84 -10.82 11.11
CA PHE A 73 3.69 -10.49 11.94
C PHE A 73 2.43 -11.12 11.36
N VAL A 74 1.41 -11.29 12.20
CA VAL A 74 0.08 -11.76 11.79
C VAL A 74 -0.91 -10.65 12.06
N LYS A 75 -1.68 -10.27 11.04
CA LYS A 75 -2.82 -9.35 11.19
C LYS A 75 -4.12 -10.13 11.04
N THR A 76 -4.84 -10.25 12.14
CA THR A 76 -6.23 -10.75 12.13
C THR A 76 -7.18 -9.60 11.85
N TRP A 77 -8.19 -9.86 11.03
CA TRP A 77 -9.26 -8.92 10.73
C TRP A 77 -10.60 -9.64 10.77
N THR A 78 -11.58 -9.01 11.40
CA THR A 78 -12.96 -9.49 11.41
C THR A 78 -13.69 -8.85 10.25
N VAL A 79 -14.21 -9.68 9.34
CA VAL A 79 -14.99 -9.21 8.20
C VAL A 79 -16.25 -8.49 8.71
N PRO A 80 -16.46 -7.20 8.38
CA PRO A 80 -17.67 -6.47 8.74
C PRO A 80 -18.90 -7.10 8.08
N SER A 81 -20.05 -7.06 8.76
CA SER A 81 -21.32 -7.58 8.24
C SER A 81 -21.81 -6.90 6.96
N SER A 82 -21.25 -5.74 6.60
CA SER A 82 -21.50 -5.04 5.34
C SER A 82 -20.83 -5.70 4.13
N ILE A 83 -19.82 -6.55 4.35
CA ILE A 83 -19.15 -7.30 3.29
C ILE A 83 -19.84 -8.66 3.16
N LYS A 84 -20.32 -8.95 1.96
CA LYS A 84 -21.04 -10.20 1.67
C LYS A 84 -20.08 -11.31 1.29
N ASP A 85 -20.51 -12.55 1.47
CA ASP A 85 -19.82 -13.72 0.95
C ASP A 85 -19.59 -13.60 -0.56
N GLY A 86 -18.45 -14.09 -1.04
CA GLY A 86 -18.02 -13.97 -2.43
C GLY A 86 -16.52 -13.78 -2.58
N ASN A 87 -16.04 -13.62 -3.82
CA ASN A 87 -14.62 -13.43 -4.07
C ASN A 87 -14.23 -11.95 -4.04
N TYR A 88 -13.04 -11.69 -3.51
CA TYR A 88 -12.46 -10.36 -3.40
C TYR A 88 -10.98 -10.41 -3.75
N LEU A 89 -10.47 -9.30 -4.26
CA LEU A 89 -9.03 -9.09 -4.41
C LEU A 89 -8.48 -8.52 -3.10
N LEU A 90 -7.65 -9.30 -2.42
CA LEU A 90 -6.85 -8.82 -1.31
C LEU A 90 -5.59 -8.15 -1.83
N LYS A 91 -5.41 -6.89 -1.48
CA LYS A 91 -4.30 -6.06 -1.92
C LYS A 91 -3.42 -5.67 -0.75
N VAL A 92 -2.11 -5.72 -0.94
CA VAL A 92 -1.12 -5.25 0.04
C VAL A 92 -0.11 -4.36 -0.65
N GLU A 93 -0.03 -3.09 -0.27
CA GLU A 93 0.96 -2.14 -0.78
C GLU A 93 2.04 -1.91 0.28
N VAL A 94 3.30 -2.08 -0.11
CA VAL A 94 4.45 -2.02 0.79
C VAL A 94 5.48 -1.06 0.22
N ASN A 95 5.94 -0.15 1.07
CA ASN A 95 7.07 0.72 0.78
C ASN A 95 8.08 0.63 1.91
N ASN A 96 9.35 0.69 1.55
CA ASN A 96 10.46 0.88 2.46
C ASN A 96 11.15 2.19 2.07
N SER A 97 11.08 3.19 2.95
CA SER A 97 11.69 4.49 2.67
C SER A 97 13.21 4.39 2.69
N PHE A 98 13.87 5.27 1.95
CA PHE A 98 15.33 5.29 1.76
C PHE A 98 15.91 4.03 1.07
N ASP A 99 15.10 3.30 0.31
CA ASP A 99 15.52 2.09 -0.41
C ASP A 99 16.04 2.43 -1.81
N PHE A 100 17.16 3.15 -1.85
CA PHE A 100 17.74 3.66 -3.10
C PHE A 100 18.50 2.59 -3.88
N ASN A 101 18.50 2.74 -5.21
CA ASN A 101 19.32 1.92 -6.11
C ASN A 101 19.94 2.76 -7.25
N GLN A 102 20.50 2.10 -8.27
CA GLN A 102 21.15 2.79 -9.39
C GLN A 102 20.18 3.66 -10.21
N ILE A 103 18.90 3.31 -10.22
CA ILE A 103 17.84 3.97 -10.97
C ILE A 103 17.13 5.01 -10.10
N TYR A 104 16.64 4.56 -8.94
CA TYR A 104 15.97 5.36 -7.92
C TYR A 104 17.00 5.88 -6.92
N ARG A 105 17.81 6.85 -7.37
CA ARG A 105 18.89 7.46 -6.57
C ARG A 105 18.34 8.44 -5.53
N ASP A 106 19.16 8.72 -4.53
CA ASP A 106 18.88 9.80 -3.57
C ASP A 106 19.04 11.18 -4.23
N GLN A 107 18.28 12.15 -3.75
CA GLN A 107 18.33 13.56 -4.15
C GLN A 107 18.15 13.83 -5.65
N LEU A 108 17.36 12.99 -6.34
CA LEU A 108 17.01 13.25 -7.73
C LEU A 108 16.28 14.60 -7.89
N PRO A 109 16.58 15.37 -8.95
CA PRO A 109 15.84 16.60 -9.26
C PRO A 109 14.34 16.33 -9.46
N LYS A 110 13.47 17.28 -9.08
CA LYS A 110 12.00 17.13 -9.20
C LYS A 110 11.49 16.90 -10.61
N ASN A 111 12.26 17.31 -11.63
CA ASN A 111 11.95 17.09 -13.05
C ASN A 111 12.54 15.78 -13.61
N HIS A 112 13.24 15.00 -12.78
CA HIS A 112 13.75 13.70 -13.20
C HIS A 112 12.61 12.67 -13.28
N PRO A 113 12.55 11.81 -14.31
CA PRO A 113 11.48 10.81 -14.46
C PRO A 113 11.30 9.92 -13.22
N ASN A 114 12.43 9.51 -12.61
CA ASN A 114 12.44 8.65 -11.43
C ASN A 114 12.51 9.42 -10.11
N TYR A 115 12.10 10.70 -10.09
CA TYR A 115 11.99 11.45 -8.85
C TYR A 115 11.14 10.67 -7.83
N ASN A 116 11.65 10.55 -6.61
CA ASN A 116 11.14 9.62 -5.60
C ASN A 116 11.06 10.23 -4.19
N SER A 117 11.22 11.56 -4.07
CA SER A 117 11.26 12.25 -2.78
C SER A 117 12.35 11.64 -1.86
N VAL A 118 11.96 10.87 -0.84
CA VAL A 118 12.86 10.17 0.09
C VAL A 118 12.61 8.65 0.11
N SER A 119 11.71 8.13 -0.74
CA SER A 119 11.36 6.72 -0.72
C SER A 119 12.47 5.83 -1.26
N GLY A 120 13.18 6.27 -2.29
CA GLY A 120 14.01 5.36 -3.10
C GLY A 120 13.14 4.63 -4.12
N GLN A 121 13.20 3.30 -4.13
CA GLN A 121 12.34 2.47 -4.98
C GLN A 121 10.85 2.67 -4.67
N PRO A 122 9.98 2.54 -5.69
CA PRO A 122 8.53 2.68 -5.52
C PRO A 122 7.94 1.61 -4.60
N SER A 123 6.75 1.87 -4.09
CA SER A 123 5.97 0.87 -3.36
C SER A 123 5.64 -0.34 -4.25
N LEU A 124 5.66 -1.55 -3.69
CA LEU A 124 5.25 -2.78 -4.36
C LEU A 124 3.81 -3.15 -4.01
N LEU A 125 3.04 -3.56 -5.01
CA LEU A 125 1.69 -4.08 -4.87
C LEU A 125 1.70 -5.60 -4.92
N TRP A 126 1.19 -6.21 -3.85
CA TRP A 126 0.91 -7.62 -3.75
C TRP A 126 -0.58 -7.87 -3.86
N GLU A 127 -0.97 -8.99 -4.48
CA GLU A 127 -2.37 -9.34 -4.71
C GLU A 127 -2.61 -10.85 -4.59
N ALA A 128 -3.77 -11.22 -4.06
CA ALA A 128 -4.38 -12.55 -4.21
C ALA A 128 -5.91 -12.43 -4.29
N MET A 129 -6.54 -13.42 -4.92
CA MET A 129 -7.99 -13.64 -4.78
C MET A 129 -8.27 -14.41 -3.49
N ILE A 130 -9.27 -13.97 -2.72
CA ILE A 130 -9.75 -14.65 -1.51
C ILE A 130 -11.27 -14.86 -1.59
N SER A 131 -11.79 -15.85 -0.86
CA SER A 131 -13.22 -16.15 -0.78
C SER A 131 -13.75 -15.81 0.61
N VAL A 132 -14.51 -14.73 0.75
CA VAL A 132 -15.19 -14.40 2.01
C VAL A 132 -16.41 -15.31 2.15
N GLY A 133 -16.60 -15.88 3.35
CA GLY A 133 -17.69 -16.84 3.64
C GLY A 133 -17.30 -18.31 3.42
N GLU A 134 -16.13 -18.57 2.83
CA GLU A 134 -15.60 -19.92 2.61
C GLU A 134 -14.20 -20.05 3.24
N GLU A 135 -13.77 -21.30 3.46
CA GLU A 135 -12.40 -21.56 3.90
C GLU A 135 -11.42 -21.29 2.74
N PHE A 136 -10.38 -20.50 2.98
CA PHE A 136 -9.33 -20.24 2.00
C PHE A 136 -7.95 -20.16 2.64
N LYS A 137 -6.93 -20.47 1.84
CA LYS A 137 -5.53 -20.18 2.12
C LYS A 137 -4.80 -19.92 0.81
N THR A 138 -4.16 -18.77 0.70
CA THR A 138 -3.50 -18.34 -0.55
C THR A 138 -2.26 -17.52 -0.26
N ASN A 139 -1.32 -17.54 -1.21
CA ASN A 139 -0.15 -16.66 -1.19
C ASN A 139 -0.41 -15.48 -2.11
N LEU A 140 -0.03 -14.29 -1.67
CA LEU A 140 -0.03 -13.12 -2.53
C LEU A 140 1.21 -13.13 -3.41
N ARG A 141 1.07 -12.55 -4.59
CA ARG A 141 2.17 -12.31 -5.54
C ARG A 141 2.32 -10.82 -5.79
N ILE A 142 3.53 -10.38 -6.09
CA ILE A 142 3.77 -9.02 -6.60
C ILE A 142 3.10 -8.93 -7.97
N VAL A 143 2.28 -7.90 -8.17
CA VAL A 143 1.60 -7.60 -9.44
C VAL A 143 2.05 -6.29 -10.06
N GLY A 144 2.83 -5.47 -9.35
CA GLY A 144 3.36 -4.23 -9.88
C GLY A 144 3.88 -3.29 -8.80
N HIS A 145 4.10 -2.04 -9.18
CA HIS A 145 4.54 -0.98 -8.29
C HIS A 145 3.77 0.33 -8.49
N GLY A 146 3.86 1.22 -7.51
CA GLY A 146 3.27 2.55 -7.56
C GLY A 146 4.15 3.57 -8.26
N HIS A 147 3.63 4.78 -8.45
CA HIS A 147 4.43 5.89 -8.98
C HIS A 147 5.52 6.30 -7.96
N PRO A 148 6.80 6.45 -8.35
CA PRO A 148 7.91 6.72 -7.42
C PRO A 148 7.75 8.04 -6.64
N ALA A 149 7.25 9.09 -7.28
CA ALA A 149 6.91 10.36 -6.62
C ALA A 149 5.49 10.40 -6.00
N GLY A 150 4.71 9.33 -6.12
CA GLY A 150 3.31 9.29 -5.69
C GLY A 150 2.37 10.28 -6.38
N GLN A 151 2.63 10.60 -7.66
CA GLN A 151 1.83 11.58 -8.40
C GLN A 151 0.45 11.04 -8.82
N ASN A 152 0.29 9.72 -8.88
CA ASN A 152 -0.96 9.07 -9.25
C ASN A 152 -1.02 7.65 -8.64
N GLY A 153 -2.21 7.03 -8.71
CA GLY A 153 -2.47 5.66 -8.24
C GLY A 153 -2.37 4.59 -9.31
N THR A 154 -1.68 4.84 -10.43
CA THR A 154 -1.51 3.84 -11.49
C THR A 154 -0.62 2.71 -11.00
N VAL A 155 -0.98 1.47 -11.37
CA VAL A 155 -0.13 0.30 -11.15
C VAL A 155 0.73 0.11 -12.38
N PHE A 156 2.04 0.13 -12.19
CA PHE A 156 3.03 -0.18 -13.21
C PHE A 156 3.43 -1.64 -13.07
N PHE A 157 3.33 -2.41 -14.16
CA PHE A 157 3.49 -3.87 -14.13
C PHE A 157 4.94 -4.33 -14.37
N ASP A 158 5.79 -3.44 -14.88
CA ASP A 158 7.20 -3.71 -15.06
C ASP A 158 7.95 -3.66 -13.72
N LEU A 159 8.89 -4.57 -13.50
CA LEU A 159 9.69 -4.62 -12.26
C LEU A 159 11.20 -4.53 -12.54
N ASN A 160 11.59 -4.20 -13.77
CA ASN A 160 12.96 -4.32 -14.26
C ASN A 160 13.95 -3.39 -13.54
N GLU A 161 13.45 -2.27 -12.99
CA GLU A 161 14.26 -1.26 -12.29
C GLU A 161 14.23 -1.41 -10.76
N ILE A 162 13.58 -2.48 -10.27
CA ILE A 162 13.41 -2.79 -8.86
C ILE A 162 14.35 -3.93 -8.46
N ASP A 163 15.13 -3.73 -7.39
CA ASP A 163 16.07 -4.70 -6.85
C ASP A 163 15.78 -5.03 -5.37
N SER A 164 16.38 -4.31 -4.42
CA SER A 164 16.27 -4.61 -2.98
C SER A 164 14.82 -4.60 -2.49
N ALA A 165 13.96 -3.79 -3.11
CA ALA A 165 12.55 -3.74 -2.72
C ALA A 165 11.82 -5.09 -2.90
N LEU A 166 12.21 -5.89 -3.91
CA LEU A 166 11.65 -7.23 -4.15
C LEU A 166 11.96 -8.22 -3.03
N THR A 167 12.93 -7.92 -2.18
CA THR A 167 13.43 -8.81 -1.13
C THR A 167 13.02 -8.38 0.28
N ILE A 168 12.35 -7.23 0.44
CA ILE A 168 11.91 -6.73 1.76
C ILE A 168 10.93 -7.71 2.42
N ILE A 169 10.03 -8.29 1.61
CA ILE A 169 9.06 -9.27 2.07
C ILE A 169 9.27 -10.57 1.30
N ASN A 170 9.60 -11.63 2.04
CA ASN A 170 9.80 -12.96 1.48
C ASN A 170 8.48 -13.60 0.99
N SER A 171 7.40 -13.42 1.74
CA SER A 171 6.08 -13.97 1.40
C SER A 171 4.98 -13.30 2.19
N ILE A 172 3.77 -13.30 1.64
CA ILE A 172 2.54 -12.93 2.33
C ILE A 172 1.53 -14.05 2.08
N THR A 173 0.98 -14.60 3.16
CA THR A 173 -0.08 -15.61 3.11
C THR A 173 -1.33 -15.02 3.75
N ALA A 174 -2.47 -15.24 3.10
CA ALA A 174 -3.79 -14.93 3.64
C ALA A 174 -4.57 -16.23 3.82
N SER A 175 -5.30 -16.34 4.93
CA SER A 175 -6.20 -17.46 5.17
C SER A 175 -7.40 -17.03 5.98
N SER A 176 -8.53 -17.72 5.79
CA SER A 176 -9.62 -17.72 6.77
C SER A 176 -9.18 -18.48 8.02
N ASN A 177 -9.73 -18.10 9.18
CA ASN A 177 -9.62 -18.89 10.40
C ASN A 177 -10.69 -19.97 10.46
#